data_AF-A0A6V7LTG5-F1
#
_entry.id   AF-A0A6V7LTG5-F1
#
_cell.length_a   1.000
_cell.length_b   1.000
_cell.length_c   1.000
_cell.angle_alpha   90.00
_cell.angle_beta   90.00
_cell.angle_gamma   90.00
#
_symmetry.space_group_name_H-M   'P 1'
#
loop_
_entity.id
_entity.type
_entity.pdbx_description
1 polymer ?
#
loop_
_entity_poly.entity_id
_entity_poly.type
_entity_poly.pdbx_seq_one_letter_code
_entity_poly.pdbx_strand_id
1 'polypeptide(L)' 'NLHRLKRAYAHVDDIDLIVGASMEPRVPDGLLGPTNRCLMAEQFYRTRVGDRYFYDHRTTKNSFTP' A
#
# COMPACT_ATOMS: atom_id res chain seq x y z
N ASN A 1 6.18 6.78 -19.58
CA ASN A 1 5.06 6.02 -18.98
C ASN A 1 3.78 6.12 -19.81
N LEU A 2 3.34 7.34 -20.15
CA LEU A 2 2.07 7.56 -20.86
C LEU A 2 1.94 6.83 -22.21
N HIS A 3 2.97 6.82 -23.05
CA HIS A 3 2.91 6.12 -24.36
C HIS A 3 2.67 4.60 -24.25
N ARG A 4 3.16 3.97 -23.18
CA ARG A 4 2.95 2.53 -22.96
C ARG A 4 1.52 2.26 -22.51
N LEU A 5 0.99 3.09 -21.61
CA LEU A 5 -0.40 3.00 -21.15
C LEU A 5 -1.39 3.25 -22.28
N LYS A 6 -1.18 4.30 -23.08
CA LYS A 6 -2.02 4.61 -24.26
C LYS A 6 -2.06 3.49 -25.32
N ARG A 7 -1.03 2.65 -25.38
CA ARG A 7 -0.99 1.50 -26.30
C ARG A 7 -1.66 0.26 -25.71
N ALA A 8 -1.66 0.13 -24.38
CA ALA A 8 -2.20 -1.03 -23.69
C ALA A 8 -3.70 -0.90 -23.37
N TYR A 9 -4.18 0.32 -23.11
CA TYR A 9 -5.55 0.59 -22.67
C TYR A 9 -6.25 1.58 -23.62
N ALA A 10 -7.52 1.33 -23.90
CA ALA A 10 -8.33 2.17 -24.78
C ALA A 10 -8.81 3.44 -24.07
N HIS A 11 -9.24 3.30 -22.80
CA HIS A 11 -9.63 4.41 -21.94
C HIS A 11 -8.79 4.43 -20.65
N VAL A 12 -8.73 5.60 -19.99
CA VAL A 12 -7.99 5.75 -18.73
C VAL A 12 -8.61 4.96 -17.58
N ASP A 13 -9.93 4.76 -17.61
CA ASP A 13 -10.66 4.00 -16.60
C ASP A 13 -10.45 2.48 -16.72
N ASP A 14 -9.87 2.01 -17.84
CA ASP A 14 -9.54 0.61 -18.04
C ASP A 14 -8.20 0.22 -17.37
N ILE A 15 -7.45 1.18 -16.84
CA ILE A 15 -6.13 0.94 -16.25
C ILE A 15 -6.29 0.18 -14.93
N ASP A 16 -5.74 -1.04 -14.87
CA ASP A 16 -5.68 -1.81 -13.64
C ASP A 16 -4.99 -1.04 -12.51
N LEU A 17 -5.53 -1.13 -11.29
CA LEU A 17 -4.98 -0.43 -10.11
C LEU A 17 -3.48 -0.65 -9.92
N ILE A 18 -3.02 -1.91 -10.01
CA ILE A 18 -1.60 -2.25 -9.82
C ILE A 18 -0.75 -1.59 -10.91
N VAL A 19 -1.22 -1.58 -12.15
CA VAL A 19 -0.50 -0.96 -13.27
C VAL A 19 -0.45 0.55 -13.11
N GLY A 20 -1.59 1.20 -12.86
CA GLY A 20 -1.69 2.64 -12.64
C GLY A 20 -0.82 3.11 -11.48
N ALA A 21 -1.00 2.50 -10.31
CA ALA A 21 -0.26 2.87 -9.10
C ALA A 21 1.26 2.60 -9.21
N SER A 22 1.68 1.63 -10.03
CA SER A 22 3.10 1.39 -10.32
C SER A 22 3.71 2.42 -11.27
N MET A 23 2.88 3.12 -12.05
CA MET A 23 3.32 4.13 -13.01
C MET A 23 3.32 5.55 -12.42
N GLU A 24 2.77 5.73 -11.21
CA GLU A 24 2.82 6.99 -10.47
C GLU A 24 4.26 7.39 -10.09
N PRO A 25 4.58 8.69 -10.06
CA PRO A 25 5.85 9.16 -9.51
C PRO A 25 5.90 8.88 -8.01
N ARG A 26 7.09 8.54 -7.52
CA ARG A 26 7.33 8.31 -6.10
C ARG A 26 7.13 9.60 -5.29
N VAL A 27 6.59 9.47 -4.08
CA VAL A 27 6.60 10.57 -3.11
C VAL A 27 8.04 10.89 -2.66
N PRO A 28 8.32 12.11 -2.17
CA PRO A 28 9.62 12.43 -1.58
C PRO A 28 10.01 11.42 -0.50
N ASP A 29 11.26 10.96 -0.55
CA ASP A 29 11.86 9.97 0.36
C ASP A 29 11.10 8.64 0.45
N GLY A 30 10.25 8.33 -0.53
CA GLY A 30 9.43 7.12 -0.56
C GLY A 30 9.68 6.25 -1.79
N LEU A 31 9.33 4.97 -1.65
CA LEU A 31 9.36 4.02 -2.77
C LEU A 31 8.03 3.96 -3.54
N LEU A 32 6.94 4.46 -2.98
CA LEU A 32 5.60 4.34 -3.55
C LEU A 32 5.09 5.66 -4.10
N GLY A 33 4.24 5.58 -5.11
CA GLY A 33 3.38 6.68 -5.52
C GLY A 33 2.31 6.99 -4.48
N PRO A 34 1.62 8.14 -4.59
CA PRO A 34 0.61 8.58 -3.62
C PRO A 34 -0.51 7.56 -3.39
N THR A 35 -1.00 6.89 -4.43
CA THR A 35 -2.11 5.93 -4.30
C THR A 35 -1.66 4.69 -3.55
N ASN A 36 -0.54 4.07 -3.98
CA ASN A 36 0.01 2.90 -3.29
C ASN A 36 0.47 3.22 -1.87
N ARG A 37 1.00 4.42 -1.61
CA ARG A 37 1.34 4.85 -0.24
C ARG A 37 0.10 4.85 0.66
N CYS A 38 -1.01 5.42 0.18
CA CYS A 38 -2.26 5.49 0.95
C CYS A 38 -2.81 4.09 1.25
N LEU A 39 -2.96 3.26 0.22
CA LEU A 39 -3.51 1.90 0.37
C LEU A 39 -2.66 1.03 1.28
N MET A 40 -1.33 1.04 1.09
CA MET A 40 -0.42 0.24 1.91
C MET A 40 -0.37 0.74 3.35
N ALA A 41 -0.39 2.05 3.60
CA ALA A 41 -0.41 2.60 4.95
C ALA A 41 -1.65 2.14 5.72
N GLU A 42 -2.83 2.21 5.09
CA GLU A 42 -4.08 1.76 5.70
C GLU A 42 -4.07 0.25 5.94
N GLN A 43 -3.61 -0.53 4.97
CA GLN A 43 -3.51 -1.99 5.11
C GLN A 43 -2.57 -2.39 6.24
N PHE A 44 -1.37 -1.79 6.32
CA PHE A 44 -0.42 -2.07 7.40
C PHE A 44 -0.96 -1.63 8.75
N TYR A 45 -1.62 -0.48 8.83
CA TYR A 45 -2.26 -0.02 10.07
C TYR A 45 -3.29 -1.04 10.56
N ARG A 46 -4.25 -1.42 9.71
CA ARG A 46 -5.29 -2.40 10.05
C ARG A 46 -4.73 -3.76 10.43
N THR A 47 -3.69 -4.20 9.73
CA THR A 47 -3.02 -5.47 10.02
C THR A 47 -2.37 -5.44 11.41
N ARG A 48 -1.66 -4.35 11.74
CA ARG A 48 -1.02 -4.17 13.04
C ARG A 48 -2.03 -4.10 14.19
N VAL A 49 -3.04 -3.24 14.08
CA VAL A 49 -3.99 -3.02 15.18
C VAL A 49 -5.03 -4.13 15.31
N GLY A 50 -5.30 -4.84 14.22
CA GLY A 50 -6.24 -5.98 14.20
C GLY A 50 -5.60 -7.30 14.63
N ASP A 51 -4.27 -7.41 14.61
CA ASP A 51 -3.56 -8.61 15.03
C ASP A 51 -3.39 -8.64 16.55
N ARG A 52 -4.21 -9.47 17.21
CA ARG A 52 -4.17 -9.69 18.67
C ARG A 52 -2.80 -10.17 19.18
N TYR A 53 -1.95 -10.71 18.31
CA TYR A 53 -0.60 -11.20 18.63
C TYR A 53 0.50 -10.30 18.06
N PHE A 54 0.18 -9.09 17.58
CA PHE A 54 1.21 -8.18 17.13
C PHE A 54 2.19 -7.87 18.27
N TYR A 55 3.49 -7.88 17.96
CA TYR A 55 4.56 -7.94 18.96
C TYR A 55 4.68 -6.71 19.87
N ASP A 56 4.05 -5.59 19.51
CA ASP A 56 4.08 -4.35 20.29
C ASP A 56 2.99 -4.30 21.38
N HIS A 57 2.10 -5.30 21.45
CA HIS A 57 1.13 -5.41 22.53
C HIS A 57 1.87 -5.74 23.82
N ARG A 58 1.89 -4.81 24.79
CA ARG A 58 2.65 -4.96 26.05
C ARG A 58 1.80 -5.35 27.27
N THR A 59 0.47 -5.29 27.16
CA THR A 59 -0.43 -5.38 28.31
C THR A 59 -1.59 -6.35 28.12
N THR A 60 -1.58 -7.15 27.05
CA THR A 60 -2.65 -8.13 26.78
C THR A 60 -2.21 -9.51 27.27
N LYS A 61 -3.16 -10.41 27.54
CA LYS A 61 -2.87 -11.80 27.95
C LYS A 61 -2.01 -12.57 26.93
N ASN A 62 -1.90 -12.06 25.70
CA ASN A 62 -1.22 -12.69 24.59
C ASN A 62 0.11 -12.01 24.25
N SER A 63 0.58 -11.07 25.07
CA SER A 63 1.86 -10.41 24.89
C SER A 63 3.01 -11.41 24.97
N PHE A 64 4.05 -11.19 24.16
CA PHE A 64 5.30 -11.96 24.25
C PHE A 64 6.02 -11.67 25.58
N THR A 65 6.78 -12.66 26.06
CA THR A 65 7.67 -12.47 27.20
C THR A 65 8.83 -11.54 26.85
N PRO A 66 9.33 -10.73 27.79
CA PRO A 66 10.51 -9.89 27.57
C PRO A 66 11.76 -10.66 27.15
#